data_AF-A0A1M6P4J2-F1
#
_entry.id   AF-A0A1M6P4J2-F1
#
_cell.length_a   1.000
_cell.length_b   1.000
_cell.length_c   1.000
_cell.angle_alpha   90.00
_cell.angle_beta   90.00
_cell.angle_gamma   90.00
#
_symmetry.space_group_name_H-M   'P 1'
#
loop_
_entity.id
_entity.type
_entity.pdbx_description
1 polymer ?
#
loop_
_entity_poly.entity_id
_entity_poly.type
_entity_poly.pdbx_seq_one_letter_code
_entity_poly.pdbx_strand_id
1 'polypeptide(L)'
;MTKDIADAIGVLEFDSVPKGMKVLNQVAKNIEFSDIKQKIISGRRYIGILYGKHASLEYAMNYAIDNSDGALVEIGWIGSPHRQLLEFLNKELTVDIGNINNIFVVELLSHARLLELTNYILHHTPVDLVDIDSKEYLDGASIAIFRGKIDALQLAKHIIPEGEMITNLDPVIRRGIISGR
;
A
#
# COMPACT_ATOMS: atom_id res chain seq x y z
N MET A 1 7.15 2.59 24.86
CA MET A 1 6.31 1.45 24.47
C MET A 1 6.78 1.02 23.10
N THR A 2 7.56 -0.05 23.01
CA THR A 2 7.97 -0.63 21.73
C THR A 2 6.69 -1.03 21.00
N LYS A 3 6.40 -0.39 19.87
CA LYS A 3 5.27 -0.75 19.02
C LYS A 3 5.57 -2.16 18.53
N ASP A 4 4.84 -3.17 18.98
CA ASP A 4 4.99 -4.52 18.45
C ASP A 4 4.86 -4.43 16.93
N ILE A 5 5.89 -4.90 16.23
CA ILE A 5 5.89 -4.97 14.77
C ILE A 5 4.70 -5.87 14.41
N ALA A 6 3.76 -5.35 13.63
CA ALA A 6 2.58 -6.13 13.27
C ALA A 6 3.01 -7.40 12.51
N ASP A 7 2.59 -8.57 13.00
CA ASP A 7 2.87 -9.86 12.38
C ASP A 7 2.38 -9.92 10.93
N ALA A 8 1.24 -9.28 10.67
CA ALA A 8 0.62 -9.19 9.36
C ALA A 8 -0.22 -7.91 9.21
N ILE A 9 -0.53 -7.57 7.97
CA ILE A 9 -1.46 -6.50 7.59
C ILE A 9 -2.56 -7.08 6.70
N GLY A 10 -3.80 -6.72 7.00
CA GLY A 10 -4.94 -6.94 6.14
C GLY A 10 -5.41 -5.63 5.52
N VAL A 11 -5.74 -5.62 4.23
CA VAL A 11 -6.28 -4.47 3.52
C VAL A 11 -7.65 -4.83 3.00
N LEU A 12 -8.65 -3.99 3.29
CA LEU A 12 -10.01 -4.12 2.78
C LEU A 12 -10.34 -2.90 1.96
N GLU A 13 -10.61 -3.08 0.67
CA GLU A 13 -10.93 -2.00 -0.26
C GLU A 13 -12.41 -2.11 -0.68
N PHE A 14 -13.15 -1.01 -0.51
CA PHE A 14 -14.59 -0.94 -0.79
C PHE A 14 -14.90 0.15 -1.81
N ASP A 15 -15.92 -0.05 -2.65
CA ASP A 15 -16.44 0.96 -3.59
C ASP A 15 -17.50 1.90 -2.97
N SER A 16 -17.80 1.69 -1.68
CA SER A 16 -18.80 2.43 -0.93
C SER A 16 -18.31 2.75 0.47
N VAL A 17 -18.00 4.02 0.69
CA VAL A 17 -17.59 4.55 2.00
C VAL A 17 -18.50 4.12 3.16
N PRO A 18 -19.82 4.35 3.15
CA PRO A 18 -20.66 3.99 4.30
C PRO A 18 -20.71 2.48 4.54
N LYS A 19 -20.69 1.64 3.49
CA LYS A 19 -20.68 0.19 3.64
C LYS A 19 -19.35 -0.29 4.22
N GLY A 20 -18.23 0.19 3.70
CA GLY A 20 -16.90 -0.12 4.23
C GLY A 20 -16.74 0.28 5.70
N MET A 21 -17.19 1.49 6.07
CA MET A 21 -17.19 1.94 7.47
C MET A 21 -18.07 1.05 8.36
N LYS A 22 -19.25 0.63 7.88
CA LYS A 22 -20.15 -0.27 8.61
C LYS A 22 -19.48 -1.63 8.88
N VAL A 23 -18.89 -2.23 7.85
CA VAL A 23 -18.16 -3.51 7.95
C VAL A 23 -17.00 -3.38 8.93
N LEU A 24 -16.14 -2.38 8.74
CA LEU A 24 -14.95 -2.18 9.58
C LEU A 24 -15.30 -1.95 11.06
N ASN A 25 -16.37 -1.19 11.32
CA ASN A 25 -16.88 -0.98 12.67
C ASN A 25 -17.41 -2.26 13.33
N GLN A 26 -18.02 -3.17 12.57
CA GLN A 26 -18.44 -4.47 13.12
C GLN A 26 -17.25 -5.37 13.40
N VAL A 27 -16.28 -5.43 12.49
CA VAL A 27 -15.04 -6.19 12.67
C VAL A 27 -14.30 -5.71 13.93
N ALA A 28 -14.09 -4.41 14.08
CA ALA A 28 -13.36 -3.81 15.21
C ALA A 28 -14.03 -4.01 16.58
N LYS A 29 -15.32 -4.37 16.62
CA LYS A 29 -16.04 -4.69 17.87
C LYS A 29 -15.85 -6.13 18.33
N ASN A 30 -15.50 -7.03 17.42
CA ASN A 30 -15.44 -8.46 17.69
C ASN A 30 -14.01 -8.98 17.86
N ILE A 31 -13.01 -8.20 17.43
CA ILE A 31 -11.61 -8.62 17.40
C ILE A 31 -10.69 -7.47 17.80
N GLU A 32 -9.60 -7.83 18.48
CA GLU A 32 -8.50 -6.93 18.81
C GLU A 32 -7.47 -6.84 17.65
N PHE A 33 -7.21 -5.60 17.23
CA PHE A 33 -6.16 -5.24 16.27
C PHE A 33 -5.11 -4.40 17.00
N SER A 34 -3.85 -4.50 16.58
CA SER A 34 -2.79 -3.64 17.11
C SER A 34 -2.92 -2.20 16.61
N ASP A 35 -3.47 -2.01 15.40
CA ASP A 35 -3.80 -0.71 14.83
C ASP A 35 -4.84 -0.88 13.71
N ILE A 36 -5.63 0.17 13.45
CA ILE A 36 -6.55 0.25 12.31
C ILE A 36 -6.39 1.63 11.68
N LYS A 37 -5.98 1.65 10.42
CA LYS A 37 -5.93 2.87 9.61
C LYS A 37 -7.06 2.84 8.60
N GLN A 38 -7.59 4.01 8.30
CA GLN A 38 -8.68 4.17 7.35
C GLN A 38 -8.44 5.37 6.45
N LYS A 39 -8.82 5.24 5.18
CA LYS A 39 -8.69 6.33 4.19
C LYS A 39 -9.88 6.30 3.24
N ILE A 40 -10.42 7.48 2.96
CA ILE A 40 -11.29 7.70 1.79
C ILE A 40 -10.37 8.06 0.63
N ILE A 41 -10.51 7.35 -0.48
CA ILE A 41 -9.77 7.60 -1.72
C ILE A 41 -10.75 8.15 -2.76
N SER A 42 -10.22 8.90 -3.72
CA SER A 42 -10.95 9.37 -4.90
C SER A 42 -11.76 8.25 -5.56
N GLY A 43 -12.87 8.61 -6.20
CA GLY A 43 -13.77 7.62 -6.81
C GLY A 43 -14.69 6.89 -5.81
N ARG A 44 -14.99 7.49 -4.64
CA ARG A 44 -15.89 6.96 -3.58
C ARG A 44 -15.38 5.70 -2.87
N ARG A 45 -14.09 5.40 -2.98
CA ARG A 45 -13.51 4.22 -2.35
C ARG A 45 -13.18 4.45 -0.88
N TYR A 46 -13.28 3.38 -0.10
CA TYR A 46 -12.89 3.37 1.31
C TYR A 46 -11.96 2.20 1.57
N ILE A 47 -10.86 2.48 2.26
CA ILE A 47 -9.85 1.48 2.57
C ILE A 47 -9.68 1.38 4.07
N GLY A 48 -9.76 0.15 4.59
CA GLY A 48 -9.30 -0.22 5.93
C GLY A 48 -7.97 -0.97 5.84
N ILE A 49 -6.98 -0.54 6.63
CA ILE A 49 -5.69 -1.21 6.78
C ILE A 49 -5.59 -1.67 8.24
N LEU A 50 -5.67 -2.97 8.44
CA LEU A 50 -5.74 -3.67 9.71
C LEU A 50 -4.37 -4.24 10.07
N TYR A 51 -3.90 -4.00 11.29
CA TYR A 51 -2.65 -4.56 11.81
C TYR A 51 -2.98 -5.55 12.90
N GLY A 52 -2.40 -6.75 12.85
CA GLY A 52 -2.60 -7.72 13.92
C GLY A 52 -2.14 -9.13 13.58
N LYS A 53 -2.59 -10.07 14.41
CA LYS A 53 -2.31 -11.51 14.25
C LYS A 53 -3.06 -12.07 13.05
N HIS A 54 -2.51 -13.12 12.44
CA HIS A 54 -3.10 -13.81 11.30
C HIS A 54 -4.59 -14.16 11.50
N ALA A 55 -4.95 -14.81 12.61
CA ALA A 55 -6.34 -15.20 12.89
C ALA A 55 -7.30 -14.00 12.99
N SER A 56 -6.85 -12.87 13.56
CA SER A 56 -7.65 -11.64 13.65
C SER A 56 -7.96 -11.08 12.26
N LEU A 57 -6.96 -11.08 11.38
CA LEU A 57 -7.09 -10.59 10.00
C LEU A 57 -7.94 -11.53 9.14
N GLU A 58 -7.76 -12.84 9.29
CA GLU A 58 -8.54 -13.84 8.58
C GLU A 58 -10.04 -13.71 8.89
N TYR A 59 -10.40 -13.57 10.16
CA TYR A 59 -11.78 -13.29 10.54
C TYR A 59 -12.29 -11.98 9.93
N ALA A 60 -11.50 -10.90 9.98
CA ALA A 60 -11.90 -9.61 9.44
C ALA A 60 -12.23 -9.68 7.95
N MET A 61 -11.40 -10.42 7.20
CA MET A 61 -11.55 -10.61 5.77
C MET A 61 -12.78 -11.46 5.44
N ASN A 62 -12.96 -12.60 6.13
CA ASN A 62 -14.16 -13.43 5.96
C ASN A 62 -15.43 -12.67 6.29
N TYR A 63 -15.43 -11.90 7.39
CA TYR A 63 -16.56 -11.04 7.75
C TYR A 63 -16.86 -10.01 6.64
N ALA A 64 -15.83 -9.38 6.05
CA ALA A 64 -16.01 -8.42 4.98
C ALA A 64 -16.55 -9.05 3.69
N ILE A 65 -16.08 -10.25 3.33
CA ILE A 65 -16.60 -11.02 2.19
C ILE A 65 -18.10 -11.26 2.37
N ASP A 66 -18.50 -11.72 3.56
CA ASP A 66 -19.88 -12.14 3.83
C ASP A 66 -20.84 -10.97 4.06
N ASN A 67 -20.36 -9.83 4.56
CA ASN A 67 -21.20 -8.73 5.08
C ASN A 67 -21.02 -7.38 4.37
N SER A 68 -20.29 -7.33 3.25
CA SER A 68 -20.08 -6.08 2.50
C SER A 68 -21.25 -5.67 1.60
N ASP A 69 -22.29 -6.49 1.47
CA ASP A 69 -23.41 -6.27 0.55
C ASP A 69 -22.92 -5.97 -0.88
N GLY A 70 -21.91 -6.72 -1.34
CA GLY A 70 -21.28 -6.59 -2.66
C GLY A 70 -20.38 -5.37 -2.87
N ALA A 71 -20.10 -4.59 -1.82
CA ALA A 71 -19.26 -3.40 -1.93
C ALA A 71 -17.76 -3.63 -1.72
N LEU A 72 -17.36 -4.84 -1.32
CA LEU A 72 -15.96 -5.21 -1.22
C LEU A 72 -15.40 -5.39 -2.64
N VAL A 73 -14.37 -4.63 -2.95
CA VAL A 73 -13.70 -4.62 -4.26
C VAL A 73 -12.48 -5.51 -4.25
N GLU A 74 -11.65 -5.40 -3.21
CA GLU A 74 -10.40 -6.14 -3.12
C GLU A 74 -10.00 -6.41 -1.67
N ILE A 75 -9.27 -7.51 -1.46
CA ILE A 75 -8.59 -7.85 -0.22
C ILE A 75 -7.08 -7.93 -0.47
N GLY A 76 -6.30 -7.30 0.40
CA GLY A 76 -4.85 -7.46 0.43
C GLY A 76 -4.41 -8.23 1.68
N TRP A 77 -3.59 -9.26 1.50
CA TRP A 77 -2.96 -10.02 2.57
C TRP A 77 -1.43 -9.80 2.56
N ILE A 78 -0.91 -9.18 3.60
CA ILE A 78 0.52 -8.89 3.73
C ILE A 78 1.07 -9.59 4.97
N GLY A 79 1.58 -10.80 4.75
CA GLY A 79 2.37 -11.52 5.77
C GLY A 79 3.79 -10.95 5.85
N SER A 80 4.32 -10.87 7.08
CA SER A 80 5.67 -10.34 7.33
C SER A 80 5.96 -9.01 6.61
N PRO A 81 5.24 -7.93 6.96
CA PRO A 81 5.37 -6.64 6.29
C PRO A 81 6.81 -6.12 6.31
N HIS A 82 7.34 -5.74 5.15
CA HIS A 82 8.68 -5.18 5.03
C HIS A 82 8.79 -3.85 5.81
N ARG A 83 9.94 -3.60 6.44
CA ARG A 83 10.17 -2.41 7.28
C ARG A 83 9.80 -1.11 6.58
N GLN A 84 10.25 -0.92 5.33
CA GLN A 84 9.97 0.31 4.58
C GLN A 84 8.46 0.50 4.31
N LEU A 85 7.70 -0.58 4.12
CA LEU A 85 6.25 -0.50 3.95
C LEU A 85 5.57 -0.12 5.27
N LEU A 86 6.01 -0.69 6.40
CA LEU A 86 5.52 -0.31 7.73
C LEU A 86 5.78 1.17 8.02
N GLU A 87 7.00 1.63 7.77
CA GLU A 87 7.40 3.03 7.93
C GLU A 87 6.54 3.94 7.04
N PHE A 88 6.30 3.55 5.78
CA PHE A 88 5.45 4.31 4.88
C PHE A 88 4.03 4.44 5.44
N LEU A 89 3.40 3.31 5.79
CA LEU A 89 2.04 3.32 6.27
C LEU A 89 1.91 4.06 7.61
N ASN A 90 2.95 4.02 8.46
CA ASN A 90 3.04 4.78 9.72
C ASN A 90 3.37 6.27 9.51
N LYS A 91 3.62 6.72 8.28
CA LYS A 91 4.09 8.08 7.96
C LYS A 91 5.43 8.43 8.60
N GLU A 92 6.29 7.42 8.75
CA GLU A 92 7.62 7.49 9.33
C GLU A 92 8.73 7.31 8.27
N LEU A 93 8.37 6.95 7.03
CA LEU A 93 9.36 6.71 5.97
C LEU A 93 10.07 8.00 5.56
N THR A 94 11.35 8.07 5.87
CA THR A 94 12.26 9.11 5.38
C THR A 94 12.94 8.65 4.11
N VAL A 95 12.92 9.48 3.06
CA VAL A 95 13.60 9.18 1.80
C VAL A 95 14.66 10.24 1.54
N ASP A 96 15.87 9.83 1.18
CA ASP A 96 16.92 10.76 0.75
C ASP A 96 16.66 11.19 -0.70
N ILE A 97 15.97 12.31 -0.79
CA ILE A 97 15.47 12.87 -2.02
C ILE A 97 16.58 13.30 -2.99
N GLY A 98 17.75 13.71 -2.48
CA GLY A 98 18.85 14.23 -3.29
C GLY A 98 19.46 13.20 -4.24
N ASN A 99 19.22 11.91 -3.98
CA ASN A 99 19.85 10.79 -4.68
C ASN A 99 18.87 9.92 -5.49
N ILE A 100 17.74 10.48 -5.92
CA ILE A 100 16.79 9.79 -6.80
C ILE A 100 17.17 10.07 -8.26
N ASN A 101 17.95 9.17 -8.88
CA ASN A 101 18.34 9.27 -10.29
C ASN A 101 17.61 8.28 -11.20
N ASN A 102 17.28 7.09 -10.69
CA ASN A 102 16.54 6.07 -11.42
C ASN A 102 15.38 5.60 -10.53
N ILE A 103 14.21 5.43 -11.13
CA ILE A 103 13.01 4.95 -10.45
C ILE A 103 12.34 3.82 -11.23
N PHE A 104 11.52 3.08 -10.50
CA PHE A 104 10.55 2.15 -11.04
C PHE A 104 9.18 2.56 -10.53
N VAL A 105 8.23 2.77 -11.43
CA VAL A 105 6.89 3.28 -11.14
C VAL A 105 5.88 2.21 -11.51
N VAL A 106 5.02 1.86 -10.56
CA VAL A 106 3.95 0.87 -10.75
C VAL A 106 2.63 1.56 -10.48
N GLU A 107 1.70 1.47 -11.43
CA GLU A 107 0.34 1.99 -11.29
C GLU A 107 -0.64 0.83 -11.32
N LEU A 108 -1.58 0.80 -10.38
CA LEU A 108 -2.66 -0.18 -10.33
C LEU A 108 -3.96 0.46 -9.89
N LEU A 109 -5.07 -0.08 -10.39
CA LEU A 109 -6.39 0.34 -9.93
C LEU A 109 -6.66 -0.08 -8.50
N SER A 110 -6.17 -1.22 -8.01
CA SER A 110 -6.36 -1.62 -6.61
C SER A 110 -5.19 -1.14 -5.74
N HIS A 111 -5.53 -0.43 -4.67
CA HIS A 111 -4.57 -0.04 -3.65
C HIS A 111 -4.12 -1.25 -2.82
N ALA A 112 -5.05 -2.15 -2.47
CA ALA A 112 -4.71 -3.37 -1.73
C ALA A 112 -3.67 -4.21 -2.47
N ARG A 113 -3.88 -4.43 -3.77
CA ARG A 113 -2.93 -5.18 -4.61
C ARG A 113 -1.57 -4.49 -4.73
N LEU A 114 -1.57 -3.16 -4.84
CA LEU A 114 -0.33 -2.39 -4.90
C LEU A 114 0.49 -2.51 -3.61
N LEU A 115 -0.15 -2.53 -2.43
CA LEU A 115 0.55 -2.73 -1.15
C LEU A 115 1.16 -4.12 -1.03
N GLU A 116 0.45 -5.17 -1.47
CA GLU A 116 0.99 -6.54 -1.52
C GLU A 116 2.22 -6.64 -2.42
N LEU A 117 2.11 -6.10 -3.64
CA LEU A 117 3.19 -6.11 -4.62
C LEU A 117 4.38 -5.29 -4.15
N THR A 118 4.12 -4.17 -3.47
CA THR A 118 5.17 -3.37 -2.83
C THR A 118 5.91 -4.17 -1.77
N ASN A 119 5.20 -4.89 -0.90
CA ASN A 119 5.83 -5.78 0.07
C ASN A 119 6.70 -6.84 -0.62
N TYR A 120 6.17 -7.45 -1.68
CA TYR A 120 6.88 -8.48 -2.43
C TYR A 120 8.16 -7.94 -3.09
N ILE A 121 8.11 -6.79 -3.78
CA ILE A 121 9.27 -6.14 -4.40
C ILE A 121 10.36 -5.85 -3.35
N LEU A 122 9.97 -5.30 -2.21
CA LEU A 122 10.92 -4.89 -1.18
C LEU A 122 11.67 -6.08 -0.56
N HIS A 123 11.04 -7.25 -0.50
CA HIS A 123 11.70 -8.48 -0.02
C HIS A 123 12.61 -9.13 -1.07
N HIS A 124 12.34 -8.95 -2.36
CA HIS A 124 13.00 -9.70 -3.43
C HIS A 124 13.98 -8.88 -4.26
N THR A 125 14.02 -7.56 -4.08
CA THR A 125 14.87 -6.66 -4.86
C THR A 125 15.54 -5.62 -3.97
N PRO A 126 16.79 -5.20 -4.27
CA PRO A 126 17.50 -4.20 -3.48
C PRO A 126 17.10 -2.78 -3.92
N VAL A 127 15.82 -2.46 -3.79
CA VAL A 127 15.24 -1.14 -4.07
C VAL A 127 14.72 -0.50 -2.78
N ASP A 128 14.64 0.82 -2.76
CA ASP A 128 13.98 1.55 -1.69
C ASP A 128 12.61 2.04 -2.14
N LEU A 129 11.63 1.94 -1.25
CA LEU A 129 10.35 2.58 -1.43
C LEU A 129 10.57 4.09 -1.38
N VAL A 130 10.15 4.77 -2.43
CA VAL A 130 9.98 6.22 -2.42
C VAL A 130 8.59 6.47 -1.85
N ASP A 131 7.54 6.30 -2.63
CA ASP A 131 6.19 6.72 -2.23
C ASP A 131 5.13 5.71 -2.65
N ILE A 132 3.95 5.82 -2.04
CA ILE A 132 2.73 5.20 -2.52
C ILE A 132 1.64 6.28 -2.55
N ASP A 133 1.40 6.88 -3.70
CA ASP A 133 0.37 7.89 -3.85
C ASP A 133 -0.95 7.27 -4.30
N SER A 134 -2.03 7.74 -3.70
CA SER A 134 -3.40 7.39 -4.06
C SER A 134 -4.34 8.61 -3.97
N LYS A 135 -3.79 9.82 -3.73
CA LYS A 135 -4.58 10.97 -3.30
C LYS A 135 -5.23 11.73 -4.45
N GLU A 136 -4.76 11.58 -5.69
CA GLU A 136 -5.12 12.51 -6.77
C GLU A 136 -5.78 11.86 -8.00
N TYR A 137 -5.89 10.54 -8.05
CA TYR A 137 -6.40 9.84 -9.23
C TYR A 137 -7.92 9.66 -9.16
N LEU A 138 -8.66 10.30 -10.06
CA LEU A 138 -10.14 10.32 -10.07
C LEU A 138 -10.77 8.94 -10.25
N ASP A 139 -10.06 8.00 -10.85
CA ASP A 139 -10.46 6.60 -11.08
C ASP A 139 -10.14 5.67 -9.89
N GLY A 140 -9.44 6.18 -8.88
CA GLY A 140 -9.00 5.43 -7.71
C GLY A 140 -7.71 4.64 -7.94
N ALA A 141 -6.95 4.94 -9.00
CA ALA A 141 -5.62 4.38 -9.19
C ALA A 141 -4.68 4.73 -8.02
N SER A 142 -3.71 3.86 -7.80
CA SER A 142 -2.62 4.05 -6.86
C SER A 142 -1.29 3.81 -7.57
N ILE A 143 -0.28 4.60 -7.20
CA ILE A 143 1.06 4.54 -7.76
C ILE A 143 2.06 4.24 -6.66
N ALA A 144 2.92 3.25 -6.87
CA ALA A 144 4.09 3.00 -6.05
C ALA A 144 5.35 3.41 -6.82
N ILE A 145 6.24 4.13 -6.14
CA ILE A 145 7.51 4.59 -6.71
C ILE A 145 8.64 3.97 -5.91
N PHE A 146 9.56 3.31 -6.60
CA PHE A 146 10.78 2.74 -6.04
C PHE A 146 11.99 3.43 -6.63
N ARG A 147 13.10 3.48 -5.89
CA ARG A 147 14.40 3.93 -6.40
C ARG A 147 15.45 2.83 -6.22
N GLY A 148 16.48 2.88 -7.05
CA GLY A 148 17.57 1.93 -6.95
C GLY A 148 18.60 2.06 -8.06
N LYS A 149 19.55 1.12 -8.06
CA LYS A 149 20.45 0.91 -9.19
C LYS A 149 19.69 0.28 -10.35
N ILE A 150 20.19 0.45 -11.58
CA ILE A 150 19.52 0.00 -12.80
C ILE A 150 19.27 -1.52 -12.78
N ASP A 151 20.23 -2.31 -12.32
CA ASP A 151 20.11 -3.76 -12.17
C ASP A 151 18.99 -4.17 -11.18
N ALA A 152 18.90 -3.48 -10.04
CA ALA A 152 17.83 -3.70 -9.06
C ALA A 152 16.44 -3.38 -9.64
N LEU A 153 16.33 -2.26 -10.38
CA LEU A 153 15.08 -1.83 -10.99
C LEU A 153 14.68 -2.71 -12.18
N GLN A 154 15.64 -3.26 -12.93
CA GLN A 154 15.38 -4.26 -13.95
C GLN A 154 14.79 -5.55 -13.35
N LEU A 155 15.29 -5.99 -12.19
CA LEU A 155 14.70 -7.12 -11.47
C LEU A 155 13.26 -6.81 -11.02
N ALA A 156 13.01 -5.61 -10.49
CA ALA A 156 11.65 -5.18 -10.13
C ALA A 156 10.70 -5.16 -11.35
N LYS A 157 11.16 -4.65 -12.50
CA LYS A 157 10.39 -4.68 -13.77
C LYS A 157 10.16 -6.10 -14.28
N HIS A 158 11.06 -7.04 -14.01
CA HIS A 158 10.82 -8.45 -14.34
C HIS A 158 9.72 -9.07 -13.48
N ILE A 159 9.60 -8.66 -12.21
CA ILE A 159 8.54 -9.09 -11.30
C ILE A 159 7.19 -8.47 -11.68
N ILE A 160 7.18 -7.18 -12.07
CA ILE A 160 5.97 -6.45 -12.49
C ILE A 160 6.21 -5.82 -13.88
N PRO A 161 5.95 -6.56 -14.96
CA PRO A 161 6.21 -6.10 -16.33
C PRO A 161 5.47 -4.81 -16.73
N GLU A 162 4.31 -4.56 -16.10
CA GLU A 162 3.45 -3.40 -16.32
C GLU A 162 4.02 -2.11 -15.75
N GLY A 163 4.96 -2.20 -14.79
CA GLY A 163 5.63 -1.03 -14.24
C GLY A 163 6.68 -0.49 -15.19
N GLU A 164 7.00 0.80 -15.05
CA GLU A 164 7.94 1.49 -15.94
C GLU A 164 9.21 1.94 -15.21
N MET A 165 10.35 1.68 -15.85
CA MET A 165 11.65 2.10 -15.33
C MET A 165 12.07 3.42 -16.00
N ILE A 166 12.30 4.44 -15.18
CA ILE A 166 12.70 5.77 -15.65
C ILE A 166 14.13 6.01 -15.16
N THR A 167 15.07 6.14 -16.09
CA THR A 167 16.49 6.36 -15.80
C THR A 167 16.92 7.78 -16.10
N ASN A 168 17.96 8.27 -15.42
CA ASN A 168 18.49 9.63 -15.61
C ASN A 168 17.40 10.70 -15.45
N LEU A 169 16.62 10.60 -14.38
CA LEU A 169 15.52 11.52 -14.06
C LEU A 169 15.95 12.98 -14.17
N ASP A 170 15.19 13.74 -14.95
CA ASP A 170 15.37 15.19 -15.03
C ASP A 170 15.11 15.82 -13.64
N PRO A 171 15.93 16.79 -13.20
CA PRO A 171 15.75 17.45 -11.91
C PRO A 171 14.36 18.08 -11.70
N VAL A 172 13.67 18.52 -12.75
CA VAL A 172 12.30 19.06 -12.69
C VAL A 172 11.32 17.95 -12.32
N ILE A 173 11.39 16.81 -12.99
CA ILE A 173 10.52 15.65 -12.71
C ILE A 173 10.79 15.12 -11.31
N ARG A 174 12.07 15.03 -10.92
CA ARG A 174 12.47 14.66 -9.57
C ARG A 174 11.81 15.54 -8.51
N ARG A 175 11.76 16.87 -8.71
CA ARG A 175 11.05 17.82 -7.83
C ARG A 175 9.55 17.55 -7.72
N GLY A 176 8.89 17.14 -8.80
CA GLY A 176 7.47 16.80 -8.77
C GLY A 176 7.14 15.61 -7.86
N ILE A 177 7.99 14.57 -7.88
CA ILE A 177 7.85 13.38 -7.00
C ILE A 177 7.96 13.78 -5.52
N ILE A 178 8.67 14.87 -5.23
CA ILE A 178 8.99 15.33 -3.88
C ILE A 178 7.88 16.20 -3.28
N SER A 179 7.24 17.03 -4.11
CA SER A 179 6.30 18.04 -3.66
C SER A 179 4.94 17.50 -3.19
N GLY A 180 4.65 16.20 -3.41
CA GLY A 180 3.38 15.56 -3.06
C GLY A 180 3.33 14.90 -1.67
N ARG A 181 4.43 14.95 -0.89
CA ARG A 181 4.50 14.35 0.45
C ARG A 181 3.97 15.22 1.56
#